data_AF-A0A3V2HVN3-F1
#
_entry.id   AF-A0A3V2HVN3-F1
#
_cell.length_a   1.000
_cell.length_b   1.000
_cell.length_c   1.000
_cell.angle_alpha   90.00
_cell.angle_beta   90.00
_cell.angle_gamma   90.00
#
_symmetry.space_group_name_H-M   'P 1'
#
loop_
_entity.id
_entity.type
_entity.pdbx_description
1 polymer ?
#
loop_
_entity_poly.entity_id
_entity_poly.type
_entity_poly.pdbx_seq_one_letter_code
_entity_poly.pdbx_strand_id
1 'polypeptide(L)' 'MLDDRTRQLRVDGFRKAEASLRLEGMDPSGTPLYESVKARILSGEITYGEGLAEILAHYQKRADSN' A
#
# COMPACT_ATOMS: atom_id res chain seq x y z
N MET A 1 12.82 13.33 7.18
CA MET A 1 13.15 11.95 7.58
C MET A 1 12.02 11.48 8.50
N LEU A 2 11.31 10.39 8.18
CA LEU A 2 10.35 9.81 9.13
C LEU A 2 11.11 9.35 10.38
N ASP A 3 10.61 9.68 11.55
CA ASP A 3 11.17 9.11 12.78
C ASP A 3 10.85 7.61 12.86
N ASP A 4 11.73 6.86 13.53
CA ASP A 4 11.65 5.40 13.59
C ASP A 4 10.33 4.90 14.18
N ARG A 5 9.74 5.65 15.11
CA ARG A 5 8.43 5.32 15.71
C ARG A 5 7.31 5.43 14.68
N THR A 6 7.25 6.51 13.91
CA THR A 6 6.24 6.66 12.86
C THR A 6 6.39 5.58 11.79
N ARG A 7 7.62 5.22 11.41
CA ARG A 7 7.88 4.11 10.50
C ARG A 7 7.37 2.77 11.05
N GLN A 8 7.66 2.46 12.31
CA GLN A 8 7.21 1.23 12.95
C GLN A 8 5.67 1.13 13.00
N LEU A 9 4.99 2.23 13.34
CA LEU A 9 3.52 2.28 13.33
C LEU A 9 2.93 1.96 11.96
N ARG A 10 3.55 2.47 10.89
CA ARG A 10 3.11 2.17 9.51
C ARG A 10 3.35 0.70 9.17
N VAL A 11 4.54 0.15 9.49
CA VAL A 11 4.85 -1.28 9.27
C VAL A 11 3.85 -2.18 9.97
N ASP A 12 3.55 -1.90 11.24
CA ASP A 12 2.59 -2.69 12.02
C ASP A 12 1.16 -2.55 11.45
N GLY A 13 0.80 -1.37 10.97
CA GLY A 13 -0.47 -1.12 10.29
C GLY A 13 -0.63 -1.98 9.04
N PHE A 14 0.37 -1.96 8.14
CA PHE A 14 0.36 -2.79 6.93
C PHE A 14 0.30 -4.29 7.28
N ARG A 15 1.12 -4.75 8.22
CA ARG A 15 1.15 -6.15 8.65
C ARG A 15 -0.22 -6.62 9.15
N LYS A 16 -0.91 -5.80 9.96
CA LYS A 16 -2.25 -6.12 10.45
C LYS A 16 -3.28 -6.19 9.33
N ALA A 17 -3.30 -5.19 8.45
CA ALA A 17 -4.23 -5.14 7.32
C ALA A 17 -4.07 -6.33 6.36
N GLU A 18 -2.83 -6.68 6.03
CA GLU A 18 -2.53 -7.85 5.20
C GLU A 18 -2.91 -9.17 5.88
N ALA A 19 -2.68 -9.30 7.18
CA ALA A 19 -3.12 -10.48 7.93
C ALA A 19 -4.65 -10.61 7.87
N SER A 20 -5.40 -9.52 8.05
CA SER A 20 -6.86 -9.52 7.91
C SER A 20 -7.30 -9.96 6.52
N LEU A 21 -6.68 -9.46 5.45
CA LEU A 21 -6.99 -9.87 4.09
C LEU A 21 -6.72 -11.37 3.86
N ARG A 22 -5.61 -11.90 4.38
CA ARG A 22 -5.27 -13.33 4.24
C ARG A 22 -6.29 -14.23 4.92
N LEU A 23 -6.89 -13.79 6.03
CA LEU A 23 -7.98 -14.53 6.68
C LEU A 23 -9.23 -14.62 5.80
N GLU A 24 -9.48 -13.63 4.94
CA GLU A 24 -10.55 -13.61 3.95
C GLU A 24 -10.15 -14.30 2.62
N GLY A 25 -9.00 -14.99 2.59
CA GLY A 25 -8.49 -15.65 1.39
C GLY A 25 -7.91 -14.69 0.33
N MET A 26 -7.65 -13.43 0.70
CA MET A 26 -7.04 -12.43 -0.18
C MET A 26 -5.58 -12.20 0.21
N ASP A 27 -4.65 -12.22 -0.74
CA ASP A 27 -3.27 -11.81 -0.49
C ASP A 27 -2.86 -10.67 -1.44
N PRO A 28 -2.72 -9.43 -0.94
CA PRO A 28 -2.25 -8.33 -1.77
C PRO A 28 -0.73 -8.41 -2.05
N SER A 29 -0.01 -9.24 -1.28
CA SER A 29 1.44 -9.38 -1.43
C SER A 29 1.81 -10.06 -2.74
N GLY A 30 2.93 -9.63 -3.32
CA GLY A 30 3.38 -10.12 -4.63
C GLY A 30 2.76 -9.41 -5.84
N THR A 31 1.87 -8.43 -5.65
CA THR A 31 1.48 -7.54 -6.75
C THR A 31 2.48 -6.37 -6.87
N PRO A 32 3.13 -6.16 -8.04
CA PRO A 32 4.18 -5.14 -8.17
C PRO A 32 3.73 -3.72 -7.80
N LEU A 33 2.48 -3.37 -8.10
CA LEU A 33 1.90 -2.07 -7.78
C LEU A 33 1.78 -1.87 -6.26
N TYR A 34 1.19 -2.83 -5.55
CA TYR A 34 0.99 -2.74 -4.10
C TYR A 34 2.32 -2.67 -3.36
N GLU A 35 3.26 -3.55 -3.71
CA GLU A 35 4.58 -3.60 -3.07
C GLU A 35 5.35 -2.29 -3.25
N SER A 36 5.30 -1.71 -4.46
CA SER A 36 5.92 -0.41 -4.76
C SER A 36 5.30 0.72 -3.91
N VAL A 37 3.97 0.85 -3.92
CA VAL A 37 3.26 1.89 -3.16
C VAL A 37 3.50 1.75 -1.67
N LYS A 38 3.41 0.52 -1.13
CA LYS A 38 3.70 0.22 0.28
C LYS A 38 5.12 0.63 0.65
N ALA A 39 6.12 0.25 -0.15
CA ALA A 39 7.53 0.60 0.12
C ALA A 39 7.74 2.12 0.21
N ARG A 40 7.12 2.88 -0.70
CA ARG A 40 7.21 4.36 -0.75
C ARG A 40 6.46 5.03 0.42
N ILE A 41 5.36 4.46 0.89
CA ILE A 41 4.68 4.92 2.12
C ILE A 41 5.55 4.63 3.36
N LEU A 42 6.22 3.46 3.41
CA LEU A 42 7.07 3.07 4.53
C LEU A 42 8.38 3.87 4.59
N SER A 43 8.93 4.27 3.44
CA SER A 43 10.09 5.17 3.35
C SER A 43 9.72 6.63 3.68
N GLY A 44 8.44 6.97 3.57
CA GLY A 44 7.95 8.33 3.72
C GLY A 44 8.14 9.20 2.49
N GLU A 45 8.47 8.58 1.35
CA GLU A 45 8.51 9.25 0.06
C GLU A 45 7.14 9.78 -0.33
N ILE A 46 6.08 9.01 -0.02
CA ILE A 46 4.70 9.41 -0.24
C ILE A 46 3.87 9.24 1.04
N THR A 47 2.79 10.00 1.10
CA THR A 47 1.74 9.87 2.11
C THR A 47 0.79 8.71 1.77
N TYR A 48 0.00 8.28 2.75
CA TYR A 48 -1.05 7.29 2.53
C TYR A 48 -2.08 7.76 1.49
N GLY A 49 -2.46 9.04 1.51
CA GLY A 49 -3.42 9.61 0.56
C GLY A 49 -2.92 9.58 -0.88
N GLU A 50 -1.63 9.91 -1.09
CA GLU A 50 -1.00 9.82 -2.41
C GLU A 50 -0.93 8.37 -2.92
N GLY A 51 -0.57 7.43 -2.05
CA GLY A 51 -0.57 6.02 -2.41
C GLY A 51 -1.96 5.49 -2.79
N LEU A 52 -3.01 5.91 -2.08
CA LEU A 52 -4.40 5.57 -2.41
C LEU A 52 -4.80 6.14 -3.79
N ALA A 53 -4.45 7.39 -4.06
CA ALA A 53 -4.73 8.04 -5.34
C ALA A 53 -4.01 7.32 -6.50
N GLU A 54 -2.77 6.87 -6.30
CA GLU A 54 -1.99 6.12 -7.30
C GLU A 54 -2.65 4.77 -7.63
N ILE A 55 -3.06 4.01 -6.60
CA ILE A 55 -3.76 2.74 -6.77
C ILE A 55 -5.08 2.96 -7.53
N LEU A 56 -5.87 3.97 -7.13
CA LEU A 56 -7.14 4.28 -7.77
C LEU A 56 -6.94 4.64 -9.26
N ALA A 57 -5.98 5.51 -9.57
CA ALA A 57 -5.68 5.92 -10.93
C ALA A 57 -5.23 4.75 -11.82
N HIS A 58 -4.48 3.78 -11.27
CA HIS A 58 -4.10 2.57 -12.01
C HIS A 58 -5.32 1.78 -12.48
N TYR A 59 -6.28 1.54 -11.59
CA TYR A 59 -7.47 0.76 -11.93
C TYR A 59 -8.46 1.53 -12.81
N GLN A 60 -8.59 2.86 -12.64
CA GLN A 60 -9.38 3.71 -13.54
C GLN A 60 -8.85 3.64 -14.97
N LYS A 61 -7.54 3.87 -15.17
CA LYS A 61 -6.92 3.75 -16.51
C LYS A 61 -7.15 2.39 -17.14
N ARG A 62 -7.08 1.33 -16.35
CA ARG A 62 -7.28 -0.04 -16.83
C ARG A 62 -8.74 -0.30 -17.24
N ALA A 63 -9.70 0.31 -16.55
CA ALA A 63 -11.12 0.25 -16.90
C ALA A 63 -11.42 1.05 -18.17
N ASP A 64 -10.80 2.23 -18.34
CA ASP A 64 -10.99 3.08 -19.52
C ASP A 64 -10.32 2.53 -20.79
N SER A 65 -9.34 1.63 -20.63
CA SER A 65 -8.59 1.01 -21.73
C SER A 65 -9.20 -0.30 -22.22
N ASN A 66 -10.37 -0.71 -21.72
CA ASN A 66 -11.06 -1.95 -22.05
C ASN A 66 -12.43 -1.69 -22.67
#